data_AF-A0A381XG67-F1
#
_entry.id   AF-A0A381XG67-F1
#
_cell.length_a   1.000
_cell.length_b   1.000
_cell.length_c   1.000
_cell.angle_alpha   90.00
_cell.angle_beta   90.00
_cell.angle_gamma   90.00
#
_symmetry.space_group_name_H-M   'P 1'
#
loop_
_entity.id
_entity.type
_entity.pdbx_description
1 polymer ?
#
loop_
_entity_poly.entity_id
_entity_poly.type
_entity_poly.pdbx_seq_one_letter_code
_entity_poly.pdbx_strand_id
1 'polypeptide(L)'
;FHCTHDVSIKIDKNDSDLAEGTVYSHAETTPNGVVSLAAMRYNDKYSRKEGEWKFSKRTIYFFYYVKTAEYTDNLNNQNRVLINNERVKADFPETLETWKEFDNKFKK
;
A
#
# COMPACT_ATOMS: atom_id res chain seq x y z
N PHE A 1 -10.36 -10.17 5.61
CA PHE A 1 -9.13 -10.79 6.15
C PHE A 1 -7.96 -9.88 5.76
N HIS A 2 -6.87 -9.87 6.53
CA HIS A 2 -5.75 -8.95 6.33
C HIS A 2 -4.45 -9.70 6.55
N CYS A 3 -3.59 -9.70 5.55
CA CYS A 3 -2.35 -10.45 5.55
C CYS A 3 -1.19 -9.53 5.17
N THR A 4 -0.16 -9.53 6.00
CA THR A 4 1.08 -8.81 5.77
C THR A 4 2.10 -9.76 5.14
N HIS A 5 2.81 -9.29 4.12
CA HIS A 5 3.88 -10.03 3.47
C HIS A 5 5.22 -9.61 4.07
N ASP A 6 5.85 -8.60 3.48
CA ASP A 6 7.16 -8.12 3.87
C ASP A 6 7.04 -6.93 4.83
N VAL A 7 7.92 -6.92 5.83
CA VAL A 7 8.03 -5.86 6.83
C VAL A 7 9.49 -5.43 6.90
N SER A 8 9.73 -4.13 6.68
CA SER A 8 11.04 -3.51 6.88
C SER A 8 10.89 -2.35 7.85
N ILE A 9 11.66 -2.37 8.94
CA ILE A 9 11.66 -1.34 9.98
C ILE A 9 13.08 -0.79 10.13
N LYS A 10 13.18 0.52 10.32
CA LYS A 10 14.43 1.21 10.59
C LYS A 10 14.24 2.15 11.78
N ILE A 11 15.00 1.90 12.85
CA ILE A 11 15.08 2.81 14.00
C ILE A 11 15.88 4.05 13.58
N ASP A 12 15.45 5.22 14.02
CA ASP A 12 16.16 6.46 13.75
C ASP A 12 17.54 6.44 14.43
N LYS A 13 18.56 6.96 13.73
CA LYS A 13 19.95 6.90 14.21
C LYS A 13 20.25 7.92 15.30
N ASN A 14 19.47 9.01 15.36
CA ASN A 14 19.64 10.10 16.29
C ASN A 14 18.68 10.00 17.48
N ASP A 15 17.58 9.26 17.32
CA ASP A 15 16.58 9.03 18.37
C ASP A 15 16.06 7.57 18.35
N SER A 16 16.49 6.76 19.32
CA SER A 16 16.09 5.34 19.40
C SER A 16 14.61 5.11 19.74
N ASP A 17 13.89 6.18 20.10
CA ASP A 17 12.45 6.16 20.34
C ASP A 17 11.64 6.52 19.09
N LEU A 18 12.29 6.72 17.94
CA LEU A 18 11.63 6.91 16.64
C LEU A 18 11.99 5.78 15.67
N ALA A 19 11.03 5.38 14.83
CA ALA A 19 11.28 4.46 13.74
C ALA A 19 10.38 4.73 12.53
N GLU A 20 10.84 4.33 11.36
CA GLU A 20 10.07 4.30 10.12
C GLU A 20 9.94 2.86 9.62
N GLY A 21 8.81 2.55 8.97
CA GLY A 21 8.56 1.21 8.46
C GLY A 21 7.83 1.18 7.13
N THR A 22 8.10 0.15 6.35
CA THR A 22 7.34 -0.20 5.15
C THR A 22 6.76 -1.61 5.34
N VAL A 23 5.46 -1.76 5.12
CA VAL A 23 4.77 -3.05 5.20
C VAL A 23 3.96 -3.27 3.93
N TYR A 24 4.20 -4.38 3.23
CA TYR A 24 3.36 -4.82 2.12
C TYR A 24 2.26 -5.74 2.63
N SER A 25 1.06 -5.61 2.09
CA SER A 25 -0.09 -6.38 2.55
C SER A 25 -1.14 -6.57 1.46
N HIS A 26 -2.02 -7.54 1.70
CA HIS A 26 -3.27 -7.67 0.97
C HIS A 26 -4.45 -7.85 1.93
N ALA A 27 -5.63 -7.48 1.48
CA ALA A 27 -6.85 -7.61 2.26
C ALA A 27 -8.06 -7.97 1.40
N GLU A 28 -8.86 -8.92 1.88
CA GLU A 28 -10.22 -9.18 1.45
C GLU A 28 -11.18 -8.41 2.37
N THR A 29 -11.97 -7.51 1.79
CA THR A 29 -12.89 -6.63 2.53
C THR A 29 -14.31 -6.74 1.97
N THR A 30 -15.30 -6.28 2.73
CA THR A 30 -16.71 -6.30 2.33
C THR A 30 -17.41 -4.95 2.58
N PRO A 31 -16.85 -3.81 2.12
CA PRO A 31 -17.51 -2.50 2.27
C PRO A 31 -18.92 -2.55 1.67
N ASN A 32 -19.92 -2.13 2.44
CA ASN A 32 -21.32 -2.12 2.02
C ASN A 32 -21.82 -3.48 1.48
N GLY A 33 -21.27 -4.59 1.98
CA GLY A 33 -21.65 -5.95 1.55
C GLY A 33 -21.00 -6.41 0.23
N VAL A 34 -20.08 -5.64 -0.35
CA VAL A 34 -19.43 -5.95 -1.63
C VAL A 34 -18.05 -6.55 -1.39
N VAL A 35 -17.87 -7.82 -1.75
CA VAL A 35 -16.57 -8.53 -1.62
C VAL A 35 -15.53 -7.86 -2.52
N SER A 36 -14.48 -7.34 -1.90
CA SER A 36 -13.44 -6.53 -2.54
C SER A 36 -12.05 -7.01 -2.14
N LEU A 37 -11.07 -6.80 -3.01
CA LEU A 37 -9.67 -7.14 -2.82
C LEU A 37 -8.82 -5.88 -2.86
N ALA A 38 -7.84 -5.78 -1.97
CA ALA A 38 -6.84 -4.73 -1.95
C ALA A 38 -5.43 -5.32 -1.85
N ALA A 39 -4.49 -4.75 -2.60
CA ALA A 39 -3.05 -4.91 -2.34
C ALA A 39 -2.48 -3.54 -2.01
N MET A 40 -1.73 -3.46 -0.91
CA MET A 40 -1.40 -2.21 -0.24
C MET A 40 0.05 -2.19 0.22
N ARG A 41 0.59 -0.98 0.37
CA ARG A 41 1.83 -0.69 1.08
C ARG A 41 1.55 0.35 2.16
N TYR A 42 1.90 0.03 3.40
CA TYR A 42 1.93 1.00 4.48
C TYR A 42 3.30 1.64 4.58
N ASN A 43 3.33 2.96 4.69
CA ASN A 43 4.49 3.69 5.18
C ASN A 43 4.14 4.22 6.57
N ASP A 44 4.79 3.65 7.57
CA ASP A 44 4.52 3.89 8.97
C ASP A 44 5.63 4.72 9.61
N LYS A 45 5.21 5.60 10.51
CA LYS A 45 6.08 6.23 11.49
C LYS A 45 5.67 5.74 12.86
N TYR A 46 6.66 5.41 13.68
CA TYR A 46 6.48 4.91 15.03
C TYR A 46 7.15 5.84 16.01
N SER A 47 6.59 5.95 17.21
CA SER A 47 7.29 6.52 18.35
C SER A 47 7.10 5.66 19.60
N ARG A 48 8.16 5.53 20.39
CA ARG A 48 8.10 4.88 21.69
C ARG A 48 7.63 5.89 22.71
N LYS A 49 6.50 5.61 23.36
CA LYS A 49 5.93 6.42 24.42
C LYS A 49 5.71 5.53 25.63
N GLU A 50 6.26 5.92 26.77
CA GLU A 50 6.12 5.16 28.03
C GLU A 50 6.64 3.71 27.89
N GLY A 51 7.70 3.52 27.11
CA GLY A 51 8.28 2.19 26.85
C GLY A 51 7.60 1.38 25.74
N GLU A 52 6.47 1.84 25.19
CA GLU A 52 5.72 1.11 24.16
C GLU A 52 5.80 1.78 22.79
N TRP A 53 5.99 0.99 21.74
CA TRP A 53 5.93 1.46 20.36
C TRP A 53 4.48 1.69 19.92
N LYS A 54 4.21 2.88 19.39
CA LYS A 54 2.89 3.28 18.88
C LYS A 54 3.03 3.83 17.47
N PHE A 55 1.99 3.68 16.65
CA PHE A 55 1.91 4.40 15.38
C PHE A 55 1.77 5.90 15.64
N SER A 56 2.74 6.68 15.17
CA SER A 56 2.62 8.15 15.14
C SER A 56 1.99 8.63 13.83
N LYS A 57 2.17 7.86 12.74
CA LYS A 57 1.50 8.08 11.45
C LYS A 57 1.46 6.78 10.65
N ARG A 58 0.37 6.55 9.93
CA ARG A 58 0.28 5.53 8.88
C ARG A 58 -0.22 6.18 7.60
N THR A 59 0.54 6.04 6.52
CA THR A 59 0.08 6.36 5.17
C THR A 59 -0.14 5.04 4.43
N ILE A 60 -1.33 4.87 3.87
CA ILE A 60 -1.69 3.73 3.02
C ILE A 60 -1.52 4.11 1.55
N TYR A 61 -0.90 3.22 0.78
CA TYR A 61 -0.79 3.30 -0.67
C TYR A 61 -1.39 2.03 -1.28
N PHE A 62 -2.11 2.17 -2.39
CA PHE A 62 -2.77 1.06 -3.08
C PHE A 62 -2.03 0.68 -4.37
N PHE A 63 -1.72 -0.61 -4.50
CA PHE A 63 -1.39 -1.22 -5.79
C PHE A 63 -2.67 -1.48 -6.59
N TYR A 64 -3.72 -1.96 -5.93
CA TYR A 64 -5.09 -1.99 -6.43
C TYR A 64 -6.09 -1.99 -5.26
N TYR A 65 -7.31 -1.58 -5.56
CA TYR A 65 -8.48 -1.82 -4.72
C TYR A 65 -9.71 -1.99 -5.61
N VAL A 66 -10.25 -3.20 -5.70
CA VAL A 66 -11.27 -3.56 -6.69
C VAL A 66 -12.31 -4.49 -6.09
N LYS A 67 -13.50 -4.54 -6.69
CA LYS A 67 -14.45 -5.62 -6.40
C LYS A 67 -13.88 -6.93 -6.92
N THR A 68 -14.11 -8.02 -6.20
CA THR A 68 -13.58 -9.35 -6.56
C THR A 68 -14.08 -9.79 -7.95
N ALA A 69 -15.36 -9.53 -8.25
CA ALA A 69 -15.97 -9.84 -9.54
C ALA A 69 -15.36 -9.09 -10.73
N GLU A 70 -14.63 -8.01 -10.48
CA GLU A 70 -14.05 -7.14 -11.50
C GLU A 70 -12.51 -7.26 -11.54
N TYR A 71 -11.92 -8.19 -10.77
CA TYR A 71 -10.48 -8.24 -10.53
C TYR A 71 -9.67 -8.44 -11.81
N THR A 72 -10.01 -9.47 -12.61
CA THR A 72 -9.31 -9.81 -13.86
C THR A 72 -9.35 -8.69 -14.89
N ASP A 73 -10.46 -7.97 -14.93
CA ASP A 73 -10.69 -6.90 -15.91
C ASP A 73 -9.92 -5.63 -15.55
N ASN A 74 -9.56 -5.45 -14.28
CA ASN A 74 -9.00 -4.19 -13.79
C ASN A 74 -7.54 -4.27 -13.38
N LEU A 75 -7.02 -5.45 -13.00
CA LEU A 75 -5.65 -5.57 -12.48
C LEU A 75 -4.58 -5.03 -13.46
N ASN A 76 -4.77 -5.26 -14.76
CA ASN A 76 -3.82 -4.83 -15.80
C ASN A 76 -3.97 -3.35 -16.21
N ASN A 77 -4.90 -2.60 -15.61
CA ASN A 77 -5.13 -1.19 -15.91
C ASN A 77 -4.43 -0.28 -14.90
N GLN A 78 -4.07 0.95 -15.30
CA GLN A 78 -3.54 1.93 -14.34
C GLN A 78 -4.62 2.39 -13.35
N ASN A 79 -5.87 2.51 -13.82
CA ASN A 79 -7.02 2.96 -13.01
C ASN A 79 -7.64 1.80 -12.21
N ARG A 80 -6.83 1.16 -11.36
CA ARG A 80 -7.18 -0.07 -10.63
C ARG A 80 -7.47 0.14 -9.14
N VAL A 81 -7.84 1.36 -8.75
CA VAL A 81 -8.26 1.72 -7.39
C VAL A 81 -9.66 2.31 -7.45
N LEU A 82 -10.61 1.69 -6.74
CA LEU A 82 -12.00 2.11 -6.67
C LEU A 82 -12.25 2.92 -5.38
N ILE A 83 -12.52 4.21 -5.51
CA ILE A 83 -12.85 5.10 -4.40
C ILE A 83 -14.14 5.85 -4.74
N ASN A 84 -15.13 5.83 -3.85
CA ASN A 84 -16.41 6.53 -4.05
C ASN A 84 -17.07 6.26 -5.42
N ASN A 85 -16.97 5.00 -5.89
CA ASN A 85 -17.47 4.55 -7.18
C ASN A 85 -16.74 5.13 -8.42
N GLU A 86 -15.60 5.80 -8.22
CA GLU A 86 -14.70 6.28 -9.27
C GLU A 86 -13.43 5.43 -9.31
N ARG A 87 -12.94 5.18 -10.53
CA ARG A 87 -11.65 4.51 -10.73
C ARG A 87 -10.54 5.53 -10.87
N VAL A 88 -9.56 5.45 -9.97
CA VAL A 88 -8.36 6.29 -9.98
C VAL A 88 -7.12 5.46 -10.20
N LYS A 89 -6.03 6.14 -10.58
CA LYS A 89 -4.72 5.51 -10.75
C LYS A 89 -4.27 4.86 -9.44
N ALA A 90 -3.63 3.70 -9.54
CA ALA A 90 -2.90 3.12 -8.43
C ALA A 90 -1.81 4.08 -7.94
N ASP A 91 -1.53 4.04 -6.64
CA ASP A 91 -0.46 4.83 -6.05
C ASP A 91 0.92 4.33 -6.49
N PHE A 92 1.05 3.06 -6.87
CA PHE A 92 2.30 2.42 -7.31
C PHE A 92 2.02 1.21 -8.23
N PRO A 93 3.02 0.72 -9.00
CA PRO A 93 4.40 1.17 -9.10
C PRO A 93 4.63 2.39 -10.00
N GLU A 94 3.66 2.81 -10.82
CA GLU A 94 3.85 3.79 -11.90
C GLU A 94 4.36 5.16 -11.44
N THR A 95 4.16 5.52 -10.16
CA THR A 95 4.67 6.77 -9.57
C THR A 95 6.12 6.68 -9.09
N LEU A 96 6.64 5.46 -8.87
CA LEU A 96 7.99 5.21 -8.35
C LEU A 96 9.04 5.47 -9.42
N GLU A 97 10.12 6.15 -9.06
CA GLU A 97 11.16 6.49 -10.03
C GLU A 97 11.85 5.25 -10.61
N THR A 98 12.13 4.26 -9.76
CA THR A 98 12.70 2.97 -10.20
C THR A 98 11.80 2.24 -11.20
N TRP A 99 10.48 2.39 -11.09
CA TRP A 99 9.56 1.82 -12.06
C TRP A 99 9.58 2.59 -13.37
N LYS A 100 9.58 3.93 -13.34
CA LYS A 100 9.67 4.76 -14.55
C LYS A 100 10.96 4.47 -15.31
N GLU A 101 12.09 4.35 -14.62
CA GLU A 101 13.37 3.95 -15.21
C GLU A 101 13.29 2.57 -15.86
N PHE A 102 12.68 1.60 -15.18
CA PHE A 102 12.45 0.26 -15.72
C PHE A 102 11.55 0.29 -16.97
N ASP A 103 10.39 0.96 -16.90
CA ASP A 103 9.44 1.06 -18.00
C ASP A 103 10.10 1.76 -19.20
N ASN A 104 10.77 2.90 -19.01
CA ASN A 104 11.48 3.61 -20.07
C ASN A 104 12.55 2.75 -20.76
N LYS A 105 13.21 1.86 -20.01
CA LYS A 105 14.27 0.99 -20.54
C LYS A 105 13.73 -0.21 -21.32
N PHE A 106 12.57 -0.76 -20.92
CA PHE A 106 12.11 -2.07 -21.40
C PHE A 106 10.77 -2.04 -22.14
N LYS A 107 10.05 -0.92 -22.14
CA LYS A 107 8.82 -0.76 -22.89
C LYS A 107 9.16 -0.72 -24.39
N LYS A 108 8.66 -1.72 -25.12
CA LYS A 108 8.78 -1.80 -26.58
C LYS A 108 7.76 -0.90 -27.27
#